data_AF-A0AAF1AJC9-F1
#
_entry.id   AF-A0AAF1AJC9-F1
#
_cell.length_a   1.000
_cell.length_b   1.000
_cell.length_c   1.000
_cell.angle_alpha   90.00
_cell.angle_beta   90.00
_cell.angle_gamma   90.00
#
_symmetry.space_group_name_H-M   'P 1'
#
loop_
_entity.id
_entity.type
_entity.pdbx_description
1 polymer ?
#
loop_
_entity_poly.entity_id
_entity_poly.type
_entity_poly.pdbx_seq_one_letter_code
_entity_poly.pdbx_strand_id
1 'polypeptide(L)'
;MDVEESPSVSLRLLVDRMKSEVVFAEANHDFVDVLFSFMTIPVSTVLKLTGDQSFSCMNNLCASVKNSDENLLLHKSCREVLLHPRSAAEIYCRNLKVNWYETDGNEYFECESCNLVSYYWQNGHCSCGCQLRNELKLPSPSPNLPGGFTKSTTRFMITSDLNVRPLSTMKGLMLLNSLEGGENNMLEERTIDVGKDKILQLLKFSLVSKNPLTEAFLRLVPPSNNSCNITSLCGSVNVDHSQETVSSSAKTEGMISLKLIINSVNNTVLYAEAANDFVNLLCSFLTFPIGFLFQKNSYLPFNGCMDNVYKSINNIEVELFKSPLMKETLVDSRLAPGLAQIKKVISIKDATEPTYQEFIGHYNAKRFNSSSMSRNKETVIANGFIKGPSSFMIMDNLEVMPLSPISGLCLIKSMQIPFDKIVEKEVVIGEKEAIRLFTASLVAENALTDAFLRDEIKQEQQGKETSTLLYMYVPR
;
A
#
# COMPACT_ATOMS: atom_id res chain seq x y z
N MET A 1 13.94 39.95 -1.81
CA MET A 1 13.23 38.68 -1.55
C MET A 1 13.69 37.75 -2.63
N ASP A 2 14.74 36.99 -2.36
CA ASP A 2 15.13 35.89 -3.24
C ASP A 2 13.98 34.88 -3.18
N VAL A 3 13.40 34.59 -4.34
CA VAL A 3 12.43 33.50 -4.46
C VAL A 3 13.24 32.23 -4.22
N GLU A 4 13.11 31.61 -3.05
CA GLU A 4 13.70 30.28 -2.83
C GLU A 4 13.13 29.36 -3.91
N GLU A 5 14.02 28.95 -4.82
CA GLU A 5 13.69 28.04 -5.90
C GLU A 5 13.26 26.71 -5.28
N SER A 6 12.03 26.27 -5.57
CA SER A 6 11.50 25.04 -4.99
C SER A 6 12.40 23.86 -5.35
N PRO A 7 12.77 22.98 -4.40
CA PRO A 7 13.71 21.89 -4.66
C PRO A 7 13.26 21.01 -5.83
N SER A 8 14.20 20.70 -6.73
CA SER A 8 13.96 19.87 -7.92
C SER A 8 15.13 18.92 -8.18
N VAL A 9 14.86 17.87 -8.97
CA VAL A 9 15.87 16.95 -9.49
C VAL A 9 15.89 16.98 -11.01
N SER A 10 17.08 17.10 -11.58
CA SER A 10 17.26 17.08 -13.03
C SER A 10 17.24 15.64 -13.55
N LEU A 11 16.46 15.41 -14.61
CA LEU A 11 16.28 14.11 -15.26
C LEU A 11 16.48 14.26 -16.77
N ARG A 12 17.35 13.43 -17.37
CA ARG A 12 17.55 13.39 -18.83
C ARG A 12 16.65 12.32 -19.42
N LEU A 13 15.88 12.66 -20.44
CA LEU A 13 14.95 11.79 -21.14
C LEU A 13 15.45 11.59 -22.57
N LEU A 14 15.41 10.34 -23.04
CA LEU A 14 15.45 10.03 -24.46
C LEU A 14 14.01 9.83 -24.94
N VAL A 15 13.56 10.66 -25.86
CA VAL A 15 12.17 10.71 -26.34
C VAL A 15 12.11 10.27 -27.80
N ASP A 16 11.19 9.37 -28.12
CA ASP A 16 10.75 9.10 -29.48
C ASP A 16 9.73 10.17 -29.88
N ARG A 17 10.12 11.10 -30.75
CA ARG A 17 9.24 12.20 -31.19
C ARG A 17 8.05 11.70 -32.01
N MET A 18 8.19 10.59 -32.74
CA MET A 18 7.12 10.06 -33.59
C MET A 18 5.99 9.51 -32.75
N LYS A 19 6.32 8.78 -31.67
CA LYS A 19 5.35 8.25 -30.72
C LYS A 19 4.98 9.24 -29.61
N SER A 20 5.78 10.31 -29.44
CA SER A 20 5.71 11.23 -28.30
C SER A 20 5.80 10.48 -26.97
N GLU A 21 6.75 9.54 -26.90
CA GLU A 21 6.95 8.64 -25.77
C GLU A 21 8.38 8.72 -25.25
N VAL A 22 8.54 8.60 -23.93
CA VAL A 22 9.85 8.41 -23.31
C VAL A 22 10.30 6.99 -23.60
N VAL A 23 11.48 6.82 -24.19
CA VAL A 23 12.11 5.51 -24.35
C VAL A 23 12.71 5.08 -23.01
N PHE A 24 13.61 5.92 -22.48
CA PHE A 24 14.16 5.78 -21.14
C PHE A 24 14.64 7.14 -20.61
N ALA A 25 14.85 7.21 -19.31
CA ALA A 25 15.44 8.32 -18.59
C ALA A 25 16.79 7.92 -18.00
N GLU A 26 17.75 8.84 -17.96
CA GLU A 26 18.95 8.74 -17.13
C GLU A 26 18.75 9.57 -15.86
N ALA A 27 18.87 8.90 -14.72
CA ALA A 27 18.67 9.47 -13.39
C ALA A 27 19.93 9.36 -12.54
N ASN A 28 20.12 10.31 -11.62
CA ASN A 28 21.05 10.15 -10.51
C ASN A 28 20.33 9.53 -9.29
N HIS A 29 21.08 9.29 -8.22
CA HIS A 29 20.57 8.74 -6.97
C HIS A 29 19.40 9.56 -6.39
N ASP A 30 19.41 10.90 -6.51
CA ASP A 30 18.36 11.75 -5.91
C ASP A 30 16.96 11.41 -6.45
N PHE A 31 16.82 11.28 -7.78
CA PHE A 31 15.53 10.93 -8.39
C PHE A 31 15.16 9.47 -8.12
N VAL A 32 16.14 8.56 -8.12
CA VAL A 32 15.88 7.15 -7.83
C VAL A 32 15.46 6.93 -6.38
N ASP A 33 16.03 7.67 -5.43
CA ASP A 33 15.62 7.64 -4.03
C ASP A 33 14.17 8.12 -3.87
N VAL A 34 13.74 9.13 -4.63
CA VAL A 34 12.33 9.54 -4.71
C VAL A 34 11.46 8.42 -5.27
N LEU A 35 11.82 7.83 -6.40
CA LEU A 35 11.04 6.74 -7.02
C LEU A 35 10.94 5.51 -6.09
N PHE A 36 12.03 5.13 -5.44
CA PHE A 36 12.06 4.02 -4.49
C PHE A 36 11.28 4.33 -3.21
N SER A 37 11.25 5.59 -2.76
CA SER A 37 10.44 5.99 -1.61
C SER A 37 8.94 5.67 -1.80
N PHE A 38 8.48 5.52 -3.05
CA PHE A 38 7.10 5.12 -3.32
C PHE A 38 6.71 3.81 -2.65
N MET A 39 7.63 2.83 -2.55
CA MET A 39 7.36 1.55 -1.90
C MET A 39 7.06 1.67 -0.41
N THR A 40 7.52 2.76 0.21
CA THR A 40 7.46 2.94 1.66
C THR A 40 6.20 3.67 2.13
N ILE A 41 5.40 4.19 1.19
CA ILE A 41 4.25 5.04 1.50
C ILE A 41 3.07 4.17 1.93
N PRO A 42 2.41 4.46 3.06
CA PRO A 42 1.16 3.81 3.42
C PRO A 42 0.03 4.08 2.42
N VAL A 43 -0.90 3.14 2.27
CA VAL A 43 -2.02 3.27 1.34
C VAL A 43 -2.84 4.55 1.57
N SER A 44 -3.20 4.89 2.82
CA SER A 44 -3.97 6.12 3.10
C SER A 44 -3.27 7.37 2.58
N THR A 45 -1.94 7.42 2.71
CA THR A 45 -1.13 8.53 2.22
C THR A 45 -1.14 8.58 0.69
N VAL A 46 -1.07 7.44 -0.01
CA VAL A 46 -1.21 7.39 -1.48
C VAL A 46 -2.58 7.92 -1.93
N LEU A 47 -3.67 7.52 -1.27
CA LEU A 47 -5.02 7.98 -1.60
C LEU A 47 -5.14 9.50 -1.42
N LYS A 48 -4.62 10.03 -0.31
CA LYS A 48 -4.59 11.48 -0.03
C LYS A 48 -3.79 12.26 -1.08
N LEU A 49 -2.64 11.73 -1.50
CA LEU A 49 -1.72 12.42 -2.42
C LEU A 49 -2.18 12.37 -3.88
N THR A 50 -2.81 11.27 -4.30
CA THR A 50 -3.25 11.09 -5.69
C THR A 50 -4.65 11.64 -5.94
N GLY A 51 -5.53 11.62 -4.93
CA GLY A 51 -6.94 11.98 -5.06
C GLY A 51 -7.69 11.13 -6.10
N ASP A 52 -7.10 9.99 -6.49
CA ASP A 52 -7.56 9.19 -7.63
C ASP A 52 -8.78 8.35 -7.25
N GLN A 53 -9.83 8.43 -8.08
CA GLN A 53 -11.05 7.66 -7.89
C GLN A 53 -10.92 6.20 -8.32
N SER A 54 -9.81 5.83 -8.98
CA SER A 54 -9.49 4.45 -9.35
C SER A 54 -9.41 3.51 -8.13
N PHE A 55 -9.15 4.05 -6.93
CA PHE A 55 -9.13 3.31 -5.66
C PHE A 55 -10.45 3.46 -4.89
N SER A 56 -11.59 3.36 -5.58
CA SER A 56 -12.91 3.72 -5.04
C SER A 56 -13.24 3.04 -3.72
N CYS A 57 -12.98 1.73 -3.58
CA CYS A 57 -13.24 1.01 -2.33
C CYS A 57 -12.41 1.52 -1.15
N MET A 58 -11.11 1.75 -1.34
CA MET A 58 -10.27 2.28 -0.26
C MET A 58 -10.58 3.75 0.05
N ASN A 59 -11.00 4.55 -0.94
CA ASN A 59 -11.51 5.90 -0.70
C ASN A 59 -12.79 5.88 0.16
N ASN A 60 -13.71 4.95 -0.09
CA ASN A 60 -14.91 4.77 0.74
C ASN A 60 -14.55 4.36 2.16
N LEU A 61 -13.61 3.44 2.32
CA LEU A 61 -13.11 3.04 3.64
C LEU A 61 -12.50 4.23 4.40
N CYS A 62 -11.65 5.04 3.75
CA CYS A 62 -11.12 6.29 4.31
C CYS A 62 -12.26 7.25 4.72
N ALA A 63 -13.28 7.40 3.88
CA ALA A 63 -14.44 8.24 4.18
C ALA A 63 -15.23 7.72 5.40
N SER A 64 -15.44 6.41 5.51
CA SER A 64 -16.05 5.78 6.68
C SER A 64 -15.25 6.04 7.95
N VAL A 65 -13.92 5.92 7.92
CA VAL A 65 -13.04 6.24 9.07
C VAL A 65 -13.12 7.72 9.44
N LYS A 66 -13.12 8.61 8.43
CA LYS A 66 -13.22 10.06 8.64
C LYS A 66 -14.54 10.47 9.29
N ASN A 67 -15.64 9.83 8.88
CA ASN A 67 -17.00 10.16 9.29
C ASN A 67 -17.54 9.31 10.45
N SER A 68 -16.74 8.37 10.99
CA SER A 68 -17.18 7.49 12.07
C SER A 68 -17.53 8.29 13.33
N ASP A 69 -18.41 7.76 14.18
CA ASP A 69 -18.55 8.27 15.55
C ASP A 69 -17.24 7.99 16.31
N GLU A 70 -16.76 8.94 17.11
CA GLU A 70 -15.60 8.77 17.99
C GLU A 70 -15.81 7.61 18.98
N ASN A 71 -17.06 7.32 19.37
CA ASN A 71 -17.40 6.23 20.28
C ASN A 71 -17.16 4.84 19.69
N LEU A 72 -17.07 4.72 18.35
CA LEU A 72 -16.77 3.46 17.66
C LEU A 72 -15.28 3.16 17.60
N LEU A 73 -14.43 4.17 17.78
CA LEU A 73 -12.98 4.00 17.80
C LEU A 73 -12.53 3.58 19.19
N LEU A 74 -11.52 2.71 19.25
CA LEU A 74 -10.92 2.30 20.52
C LEU A 74 -10.32 3.52 21.23
N HIS A 75 -9.67 4.41 20.47
CA HIS A 75 -9.13 5.67 20.94
C HIS A 75 -9.30 6.78 19.90
N LYS A 76 -9.37 8.03 20.35
CA LYS A 76 -9.50 9.20 19.47
C LYS A 76 -8.34 9.32 18.47
N SER A 77 -7.12 8.94 18.90
CA SER A 77 -5.92 8.93 18.06
C SER A 77 -5.96 7.87 16.94
N CYS A 78 -6.81 6.84 17.04
CA CYS A 78 -6.91 5.81 15.99
C CYS A 78 -7.31 6.43 14.64
N ARG A 79 -8.18 7.45 14.64
CA ARG A 79 -8.56 8.15 13.40
C ARG A 79 -7.37 8.80 12.73
N GLU A 80 -6.56 9.50 13.51
CA GLU A 80 -5.37 10.18 13.01
C GLU A 80 -4.36 9.18 12.46
N VAL A 81 -4.10 8.09 13.18
CA VAL A 81 -3.23 7.01 12.75
C VAL A 81 -3.68 6.36 11.45
N LEU A 82 -4.99 6.16 11.26
CA LEU A 82 -5.55 5.55 10.06
C LEU A 82 -5.54 6.47 8.84
N LEU A 83 -5.79 7.77 9.04
CA LEU A 83 -5.84 8.76 7.96
C LEU A 83 -4.46 9.33 7.61
N HIS A 84 -3.56 9.39 8.58
CA HIS A 84 -2.18 9.89 8.46
C HIS A 84 -1.16 8.89 9.04
N PRO A 85 -1.13 7.64 8.53
CA PRO A 85 -0.14 6.67 8.94
C PRO A 85 1.27 7.14 8.54
N ARG A 86 2.20 6.88 9.44
CA ARG A 86 3.64 7.07 9.28
C ARG A 86 4.27 5.89 8.56
N SER A 87 5.31 6.18 7.78
CA SER A 87 6.14 5.17 7.14
C SER A 87 7.25 4.71 8.10
N ALA A 88 7.56 3.41 8.13
CA ALA A 88 8.76 2.93 8.82
C ALA A 88 10.07 3.53 8.25
N ALA A 89 10.04 3.95 6.98
CA ALA A 89 11.18 4.55 6.29
C ALA A 89 11.16 6.09 6.33
N GLU A 90 10.22 6.70 7.06
CA GLU A 90 9.98 8.16 7.07
C GLU A 90 11.26 8.97 7.29
N ILE A 91 12.13 8.50 8.19
CA ILE A 91 13.39 9.17 8.52
C ILE A 91 14.33 9.23 7.31
N TYR A 92 14.36 8.19 6.47
CA TYR A 92 15.15 8.16 5.25
C TYR A 92 14.54 9.02 4.14
N CYS A 93 13.20 9.11 4.11
CA CYS A 93 12.46 9.93 3.14
C CYS A 93 12.49 11.43 3.45
N ARG A 94 12.70 11.82 4.72
CA ARG A 94 12.68 13.22 5.18
C ARG A 94 13.67 14.13 4.44
N ASN A 95 14.86 13.60 4.13
CA ASN A 95 15.95 14.35 3.50
C ASN A 95 16.15 13.96 2.03
N LEU A 96 15.09 13.46 1.37
CA LEU A 96 15.09 13.39 -0.08
C LEU A 96 15.28 14.79 -0.65
N LYS A 97 16.01 14.89 -1.76
CA LYS A 97 16.29 16.17 -2.41
C LYS A 97 15.03 16.93 -2.79
N VAL A 98 13.98 16.21 -3.19
CA VAL A 98 12.64 16.77 -3.33
C VAL A 98 11.76 16.14 -2.25
N ASN A 99 11.45 16.92 -1.22
CA ASN A 99 10.46 16.50 -0.24
C ASN A 99 9.05 16.58 -0.87
N TRP A 100 8.58 15.43 -1.35
CA TRP A 100 7.40 15.36 -2.20
C TRP A 100 6.10 15.05 -1.42
N TYR A 101 6.20 14.66 -0.14
CA TYR A 101 5.06 14.52 0.77
C TYR A 101 5.43 14.95 2.19
N GLU A 102 4.51 15.62 2.88
CA GLU A 102 4.75 16.07 4.25
C GLU A 102 4.75 14.88 5.21
N THR A 103 5.83 14.77 5.98
CA THR A 103 5.93 13.86 7.11
C THR A 103 5.60 14.67 8.37
N ASP A 104 4.34 14.61 8.82
CA ASP A 104 3.84 15.42 9.94
C ASP A 104 4.55 15.10 11.29
N GLY A 105 5.28 13.98 11.37
CA GLY A 105 5.92 13.50 12.58
C GLY A 105 7.36 13.98 12.78
N ASN A 106 7.54 15.12 13.47
CA ASN A 106 8.85 15.42 14.08
C ASN A 106 9.05 14.73 15.42
N GLU A 107 7.97 14.15 15.95
CA GLU A 107 7.83 13.73 17.33
C GLU A 107 7.82 12.21 17.37
N TYR A 108 8.64 11.66 18.26
CA TYR A 108 8.74 10.24 18.54
C TYR A 108 8.67 10.06 20.05
N PHE A 109 8.40 8.85 20.51
CA PHE A 109 8.05 8.65 21.90
C PHE A 109 8.86 7.52 22.51
N GLU A 110 9.62 7.83 23.55
CA GLU A 110 10.45 6.88 24.26
C GLU A 110 9.65 6.22 25.40
N CYS A 111 9.72 4.89 25.45
CA CYS A 111 9.23 4.11 26.58
C CYS A 111 10.25 4.08 27.72
N GLU A 112 9.81 4.41 28.95
CA GLU A 112 10.68 4.47 30.13
C GLU A 112 11.29 3.11 30.53
N SER A 113 10.57 2.01 30.31
CA SER A 113 11.01 0.69 30.80
C SER A 113 11.84 -0.11 29.81
N CYS A 114 11.47 -0.13 28.53
CA CYS A 114 12.19 -0.89 27.50
C CYS A 114 13.13 -0.03 26.63
N ASN A 115 13.13 1.30 26.83
CA ASN A 115 13.91 2.27 26.04
C ASN A 115 13.64 2.22 24.53
N LEU A 116 12.53 1.60 24.09
CA LEU A 116 12.14 1.56 22.68
C LEU A 116 11.47 2.87 22.28
N VAL A 117 11.67 3.26 21.02
CA VAL A 117 11.09 4.47 20.43
C VAL A 117 9.92 4.11 19.51
N SER A 118 8.74 4.61 19.88
CA SER A 118 7.50 4.53 19.11
C SER A 118 7.34 5.74 18.19
N TYR A 119 6.75 5.52 17.02
CA TYR A 119 6.39 6.59 16.08
C TYR A 119 5.06 7.25 16.44
N TYR A 120 4.26 6.62 17.30
CA TYR A 120 2.94 7.10 17.66
C TYR A 120 2.79 7.25 19.17
N TRP A 121 2.05 8.30 19.56
CA TRP A 121 1.54 8.45 20.91
C TRP A 121 0.29 7.58 21.08
N GLN A 122 0.47 6.27 21.33
CA GLN A 122 -0.63 5.34 21.58
C GLN A 122 -1.24 5.53 22.98
N ASN A 123 -1.90 6.67 23.22
CA ASN A 123 -2.39 7.07 24.56
C ASN A 123 -1.28 7.03 25.62
N GLY A 124 -0.05 7.29 25.19
CA GLY A 124 1.11 7.25 26.04
C GLY A 124 1.50 5.84 26.52
N HIS A 125 1.21 4.74 25.83
CA HIS A 125 1.68 3.40 26.23
C HIS A 125 2.50 2.70 25.12
N CYS A 126 3.48 1.92 25.54
CA CYS A 126 4.34 1.08 24.71
C CYS A 126 3.77 -0.33 24.59
N SER A 127 4.28 -1.13 23.63
CA SER A 127 3.98 -2.55 23.46
C SER A 127 4.26 -3.39 24.71
N CYS A 128 5.21 -2.97 25.56
CA CYS A 128 5.46 -3.60 26.87
C CYS A 128 4.43 -3.23 27.95
N GLY A 129 3.45 -2.36 27.65
CA GLY A 129 2.44 -1.86 28.57
C GLY A 129 2.88 -0.68 29.45
N CYS A 130 4.14 -0.23 29.33
CA CYS A 130 4.67 0.90 30.09
C CYS A 130 4.40 2.24 29.40
N GLN A 131 4.49 3.34 30.15
CA GLN A 131 4.17 4.66 29.63
C GLN A 131 5.26 5.18 28.67
N LEU A 132 4.83 5.74 27.54
CA LEU A 132 5.63 6.63 26.70
C LEU A 132 5.67 7.99 27.39
N ARG A 133 6.86 8.42 27.82
CA ARG A 133 6.99 9.59 28.71
C ARG A 133 7.73 10.76 28.08
N ASN A 134 8.73 10.45 27.27
CA ASN A 134 9.58 11.46 26.68
C ASN A 134 9.26 11.59 25.21
N GLU A 135 9.13 12.83 24.80
CA GLU A 135 9.01 13.17 23.41
C GLU A 135 10.40 13.43 22.85
N LEU A 136 10.72 12.79 21.74
CA LEU A 136 11.96 12.98 21.00
C LEU A 136 11.62 13.79 19.77
N LYS A 137 12.25 14.95 19.60
CA LYS A 137 12.09 15.76 18.39
C LYS A 137 13.34 15.73 17.53
N LEU A 138 13.16 15.47 16.24
CA LEU A 138 14.24 15.57 15.26
C LEU A 138 14.59 17.04 14.96
N PRO A 139 15.87 17.38 14.76
CA PRO A 139 16.26 18.71 14.33
C PRO A 139 15.68 19.06 12.96
N SER A 140 15.26 20.32 12.78
CA SER A 140 14.76 20.86 11.51
C SER A 140 15.47 22.18 11.21
N PRO A 141 16.34 22.25 10.18
CA PRO A 141 16.78 21.17 9.30
C PRO A 141 17.69 20.14 10.01
N SER A 142 17.79 18.92 9.47
CA SER A 142 18.69 17.85 9.95
C SER A 142 19.90 17.69 9.02
N PRO A 143 20.93 18.57 9.09
CA PRO A 143 22.03 18.60 8.13
C PRO A 143 22.90 17.33 8.08
N ASN A 144 22.89 16.53 9.16
CA ASN A 144 23.76 15.34 9.29
C ASN A 144 23.06 14.00 9.01
N LEU A 145 21.80 14.02 8.59
CA LEU A 145 21.03 12.79 8.37
C LEU A 145 21.02 12.43 6.86
N PRO A 146 21.73 11.39 6.40
CA PRO A 146 21.80 11.07 4.98
C PRO A 146 20.46 10.52 4.45
N GLY A 147 19.64 11.38 3.84
CA GLY A 147 18.36 11.00 3.22
C GLY A 147 18.53 10.17 1.96
N GLY A 148 17.56 9.28 1.69
CA GLY A 148 17.57 8.37 0.54
C GLY A 148 18.29 7.04 0.78
N PHE A 149 18.23 6.15 -0.21
CA PHE A 149 18.56 4.73 -0.07
C PHE A 149 19.84 4.33 -0.83
N THR A 150 20.13 5.02 -1.93
CA THR A 150 21.20 4.70 -2.88
C THR A 150 22.45 5.55 -2.67
N LYS A 151 23.62 5.05 -3.11
CA LYS A 151 24.89 5.78 -2.99
C LYS A 151 24.93 6.98 -3.94
N SER A 152 25.54 8.09 -3.51
CA SER A 152 25.54 9.35 -4.26
C SER A 152 26.23 9.29 -5.64
N THR A 153 27.14 8.33 -5.84
CA THR A 153 27.86 8.14 -7.10
C THR A 153 27.10 7.31 -8.13
N THR A 154 25.94 6.75 -7.77
CA THR A 154 25.20 5.83 -8.63
C THR A 154 24.35 6.56 -9.67
N ARG A 155 24.28 5.96 -10.87
CA ARG A 155 23.48 6.46 -12.00
C ARG A 155 22.64 5.31 -12.54
N PHE A 156 21.42 5.62 -12.93
CA PHE A 156 20.44 4.63 -13.33
C PHE A 156 19.83 4.99 -14.67
N MET A 157 19.39 3.97 -15.38
CA MET A 157 18.46 4.07 -16.49
C MET A 157 17.07 3.60 -16.04
N ILE A 158 16.04 4.33 -16.43
CA ILE A 158 14.63 4.06 -16.09
C ILE A 158 13.82 4.02 -17.37
N THR A 159 13.19 2.89 -17.70
CA THR A 159 12.33 2.79 -18.90
C THR A 159 10.96 3.45 -18.67
N SER A 160 10.18 3.66 -19.74
CA SER A 160 8.83 4.26 -19.67
C SER A 160 7.94 3.59 -18.61
N ASP A 161 8.07 2.27 -18.47
CA ASP A 161 7.36 1.39 -17.54
C ASP A 161 8.07 1.22 -16.17
N LEU A 162 8.94 2.16 -15.80
CA LEU A 162 9.64 2.24 -14.50
C LEU A 162 10.56 1.06 -14.15
N ASN A 163 11.03 0.27 -15.11
CA ASN A 163 12.15 -0.63 -14.82
C ASN A 163 13.42 0.19 -14.59
N VAL A 164 13.96 0.11 -13.37
CA VAL A 164 15.17 0.80 -12.92
C VAL A 164 16.35 -0.16 -12.96
N ARG A 165 17.46 0.27 -13.54
CA ARG A 165 18.70 -0.52 -13.57
C ARG A 165 19.94 0.37 -13.63
N PRO A 166 21.12 -0.16 -13.28
CA PRO A 166 22.37 0.58 -13.44
C PRO A 166 22.53 1.08 -14.87
N LEU A 167 23.05 2.30 -15.01
CA LEU A 167 23.24 2.92 -16.32
C LEU A 167 24.23 2.09 -17.17
N SER A 168 23.85 1.80 -18.42
CA SER A 168 24.67 1.02 -19.36
C SER A 168 24.39 1.41 -20.80
N THR A 169 25.42 1.85 -21.52
CA THR A 169 25.31 2.21 -22.95
C THR A 169 24.79 1.04 -23.78
N MET A 170 25.34 -0.17 -23.57
CA MET A 170 24.91 -1.35 -24.31
C MET A 170 23.43 -1.66 -24.10
N LYS A 171 22.94 -1.57 -22.86
CA LYS A 171 21.51 -1.76 -22.59
C LYS A 171 20.63 -0.68 -23.20
N GLY A 172 21.11 0.57 -23.24
CA GLY A 172 20.44 1.66 -23.97
C GLY A 172 20.31 1.35 -25.47
N LEU A 173 21.39 0.89 -26.11
CA LEU A 173 21.36 0.49 -27.52
C LEU A 173 20.43 -0.70 -27.78
N MET A 174 20.39 -1.69 -26.87
CA MET A 174 19.46 -2.82 -26.97
C MET A 174 17.99 -2.39 -26.92
N LEU A 175 17.64 -1.42 -26.06
CA LEU A 175 16.28 -0.88 -26.04
C LEU A 175 15.91 -0.21 -27.37
N LEU A 176 16.84 0.56 -27.95
CA LEU A 176 16.62 1.21 -29.24
C LEU A 176 16.38 0.20 -30.36
N ASN A 177 17.11 -0.92 -30.36
CA ASN A 177 16.89 -2.01 -31.32
C ASN A 177 15.53 -2.70 -31.15
N SER A 178 14.94 -2.67 -29.96
CA SER A 178 13.62 -3.25 -29.69
C SER A 178 12.44 -2.36 -30.10
N LEU A 179 12.70 -1.09 -30.45
CA LEU A 179 11.65 -0.20 -30.94
C LEU A 179 11.29 -0.59 -32.38
N GLU A 180 10.05 -1.03 -32.59
CA GLU A 180 9.48 -1.22 -33.93
C GLU A 180 9.53 0.11 -34.71
N GLY A 181 10.26 0.13 -35.83
CA GLY A 181 10.46 1.32 -36.67
C GLY A 181 11.92 1.68 -37.01
N GLY A 182 12.80 0.68 -37.16
CA GLY A 182 14.23 0.83 -37.46
C GLY A 182 14.57 1.97 -38.43
N GLU A 183 15.64 2.68 -38.08
CA GLU A 183 16.29 3.79 -38.82
C GLU A 183 15.57 5.15 -38.87
N ASN A 184 14.25 5.24 -38.64
CA ASN A 184 13.49 6.51 -38.69
C ASN A 184 13.02 7.06 -37.32
N ASN A 185 13.47 6.49 -36.20
CA ASN A 185 13.14 7.04 -34.88
C ASN A 185 13.83 8.40 -34.70
N MET A 186 13.06 9.48 -34.80
CA MET A 186 13.53 10.83 -34.53
C MET A 186 13.68 11.00 -33.01
N LEU A 187 14.78 10.47 -32.49
CA LEU A 187 15.12 10.50 -31.07
C LEU A 187 15.57 11.90 -30.67
N GLU A 188 15.10 12.34 -29.52
CA GLU A 188 15.46 13.63 -28.93
C GLU A 188 15.89 13.45 -27.48
N GLU A 189 16.99 14.09 -27.12
CA GLU A 189 17.33 14.29 -25.71
C GLU A 189 16.56 15.50 -25.15
N ARG A 190 15.88 15.30 -24.02
CA ARG A 190 15.28 16.39 -23.24
C ARG A 190 15.77 16.33 -21.81
N THR A 191 16.13 17.47 -21.25
CA THR A 191 16.40 17.60 -19.80
C THR A 191 15.23 18.31 -19.16
N ILE A 192 14.72 17.74 -18.07
CA ILE A 192 13.64 18.33 -17.30
C ILE A 192 14.04 18.45 -15.84
N ASP A 193 13.54 19.49 -15.18
CA ASP A 193 13.55 19.57 -13.73
C ASP A 193 12.24 19.02 -13.18
N VAL A 194 12.37 18.13 -12.22
CA VAL A 194 11.27 17.40 -11.59
C VAL A 194 11.13 17.89 -10.16
N GLY A 195 10.14 18.74 -9.94
CA GLY A 195 9.69 19.18 -8.61
C GLY A 195 8.54 18.32 -8.08
N LYS A 196 8.02 18.70 -6.91
CA LYS A 196 6.94 17.99 -6.17
C LYS A 196 5.74 17.62 -7.06
N ASP A 197 5.20 18.55 -7.83
CA ASP A 197 3.98 18.32 -8.63
C ASP A 197 4.17 17.21 -9.67
N LYS A 198 5.33 17.20 -10.34
CA LYS A 198 5.68 16.16 -11.32
C LYS A 198 5.91 14.80 -10.66
N ILE A 199 6.42 14.77 -9.43
CA ILE A 199 6.56 13.54 -8.65
C ILE A 199 5.20 12.98 -8.26
N LEU A 200 4.26 13.83 -7.84
CA LEU A 200 2.90 13.42 -7.50
C LEU A 200 2.17 12.86 -8.74
N GLN A 201 2.33 13.49 -9.91
CA GLN A 201 1.83 12.94 -11.17
C GLN A 201 2.48 11.59 -11.49
N LEU A 202 3.80 11.45 -11.30
CA LEU A 202 4.49 10.20 -11.52
C LEU A 202 4.00 9.09 -10.58
N LEU A 203 3.76 9.39 -9.29
CA LEU A 203 3.17 8.44 -8.34
C LEU A 203 1.77 8.01 -8.78
N LYS A 204 0.94 8.94 -9.25
CA LYS A 204 -0.39 8.61 -9.76
C LYS A 204 -0.27 7.67 -10.95
N PHE A 205 0.47 8.05 -11.97
CA PHE A 205 0.58 7.26 -13.19
C PHE A 205 1.32 5.93 -12.98
N SER A 206 2.23 5.83 -12.01
CA SER A 206 2.88 4.56 -11.70
C SER A 206 1.89 3.50 -11.19
N LEU A 207 0.72 3.91 -10.69
CA LEU A 207 -0.31 2.99 -10.19
C LEU A 207 -1.36 2.60 -11.24
N VAL A 208 -1.58 3.46 -12.24
CA VAL A 208 -2.71 3.30 -13.18
C VAL A 208 -2.31 3.22 -14.65
N SER A 209 -1.06 3.56 -15.02
CA SER A 209 -0.59 3.59 -16.41
C SER A 209 0.58 2.64 -16.66
N LYS A 210 0.61 2.11 -17.89
CA LYS A 210 1.74 1.32 -18.43
C LYS A 210 2.90 2.17 -18.95
N ASN A 211 2.71 3.49 -19.07
CA ASN A 211 3.72 4.44 -19.59
C ASN A 211 3.87 5.68 -18.68
N PRO A 212 4.11 5.51 -17.37
CA PRO A 212 4.08 6.59 -16.40
C PRO A 212 5.09 7.72 -16.65
N LEU A 213 6.31 7.44 -17.15
CA LEU A 213 7.25 8.52 -17.46
C LEU A 213 6.73 9.43 -18.58
N THR A 214 6.15 8.83 -19.61
CA THR A 214 5.55 9.57 -20.74
C THR A 214 4.38 10.42 -20.26
N GLU A 215 3.47 9.83 -19.48
CA GLU A 215 2.30 10.53 -19.00
C GLU A 215 2.63 11.62 -17.98
N ALA A 216 3.56 11.37 -17.07
CA ALA A 216 3.95 12.38 -16.07
C ALA A 216 4.74 13.54 -16.67
N PHE A 217 5.56 13.31 -17.71
CA PHE A 217 6.55 14.30 -18.15
C PHE A 217 6.35 14.84 -19.57
N LEU A 218 5.63 14.15 -20.44
CA LEU A 218 5.37 14.60 -21.81
C LEU A 218 3.91 15.01 -22.03
N ARG A 219 2.95 14.31 -21.43
CA ARG A 219 1.52 14.58 -21.60
C ARG A 219 1.02 15.44 -20.44
N LEU A 220 0.86 16.74 -20.69
CA LEU A 220 0.11 17.60 -19.77
C LEU A 220 -1.37 17.19 -19.82
N VAL A 221 -1.79 16.23 -19.00
CA VAL A 221 -3.21 15.92 -18.83
C VAL A 221 -3.80 16.99 -17.90
N PRO A 222 -4.77 17.82 -18.34
CA PRO A 222 -5.58 18.59 -17.41
C PRO A 222 -6.33 17.60 -16.52
N PRO A 223 -6.57 17.88 -15.23
CA PRO A 223 -7.25 16.96 -14.32
C PRO A 223 -8.65 16.66 -14.87
N SER A 224 -8.78 15.54 -15.57
CA SER A 224 -10.03 15.02 -16.10
C SER A 224 -10.28 13.69 -15.40
N ASN A 225 -11.47 13.59 -14.83
CA ASN A 225 -12.02 12.40 -14.22
C ASN A 225 -12.29 11.35 -15.31
N ASN A 226 -11.25 10.76 -15.87
CA ASN A 226 -11.41 9.58 -16.70
C ASN A 226 -11.39 8.37 -15.77
N SER A 227 -12.56 7.80 -15.54
CA SER A 227 -12.72 6.50 -14.92
C SER A 227 -11.97 5.47 -15.75
N CYS A 228 -10.87 4.95 -15.21
CA CYS A 228 -10.20 3.79 -15.77
C CYS A 228 -11.15 2.60 -15.66
N ASN A 229 -11.70 2.13 -16.78
CA ASN A 229 -12.44 0.87 -16.81
C ASN A 229 -11.44 -0.28 -16.56
N ILE A 230 -11.30 -0.69 -15.31
CA ILE A 230 -10.49 -1.84 -14.93
C ILE A 230 -11.29 -3.09 -15.30
N THR A 231 -10.88 -3.79 -16.36
CA THR A 231 -11.30 -5.18 -16.58
C THR A 231 -10.61 -6.05 -15.52
N SER A 232 -11.32 -6.31 -14.42
CA SER A 232 -10.91 -7.20 -13.34
C SER A 232 -10.58 -8.59 -13.88
N LEU A 233 -9.28 -8.88 -13.96
CA LEU A 233 -8.72 -10.21 -14.12
C LEU A 233 -7.90 -10.50 -12.86
N CYS A 234 -8.58 -10.77 -11.75
CA CYS A 234 -7.93 -11.47 -10.65
C CYS A 234 -7.64 -12.90 -11.14
N GLY A 235 -6.38 -13.16 -11.50
CA GLY A 235 -5.86 -14.49 -11.78
C GLY A 235 -5.61 -15.23 -10.48
N SER A 236 -5.65 -16.57 -10.54
CA SER A 236 -5.43 -17.44 -9.38
C SER A 236 -4.06 -17.17 -8.73
N VAL A 237 -4.08 -16.92 -7.42
CA VAL A 237 -2.87 -16.74 -6.60
C VAL A 237 -2.18 -18.09 -6.43
N ASN A 238 -1.05 -18.30 -7.11
CA ASN A 238 -0.14 -19.40 -6.82
C ASN A 238 0.79 -18.97 -5.68
N VAL A 239 0.50 -19.45 -4.48
CA VAL A 239 1.44 -19.41 -3.35
C VAL A 239 2.20 -20.74 -3.36
N ASP A 240 3.52 -20.67 -3.30
CA ASP A 240 4.41 -21.84 -3.29
C ASP A 240 3.99 -22.83 -2.19
N HIS A 241 3.71 -24.08 -2.58
CA HIS A 241 3.30 -25.14 -1.67
C HIS A 241 4.53 -25.82 -1.04
N SER A 242 5.02 -25.31 0.10
CA SER A 242 5.73 -26.17 1.04
C SER A 242 4.70 -26.86 1.94
N GLN A 243 4.41 -28.14 1.68
CA GLN A 243 3.53 -28.97 2.50
C GLN A 243 4.15 -29.20 3.88
N GLU A 244 3.59 -28.60 4.92
CA GLU A 244 3.72 -29.11 6.29
C GLU A 244 2.46 -29.93 6.62
N THR A 245 2.66 -31.22 6.87
CA THR A 245 1.63 -32.14 7.36
C THR A 245 1.23 -31.76 8.78
N VAL A 246 0.01 -31.27 8.97
CA VAL A 246 -0.54 -30.96 10.30
C VAL A 246 -1.36 -32.15 10.80
N SER A 247 -0.85 -32.78 11.85
CA SER A 247 -1.59 -33.69 12.72
C SER A 247 -2.66 -32.93 13.51
N SER A 248 -3.81 -33.57 13.63
CA SER A 248 -5.04 -33.08 14.25
C SER A 248 -4.88 -32.72 15.73
N SER A 249 -4.89 -31.42 16.05
CA SER A 249 -5.61 -30.76 17.16
C SER A 249 -4.99 -29.38 17.44
N ALA A 250 -5.46 -28.33 16.77
CA ALA A 250 -5.05 -26.96 17.08
C ALA A 250 -6.24 -26.01 16.93
N LYS A 251 -6.43 -25.15 17.93
CA LYS A 251 -7.47 -24.12 17.97
C LYS A 251 -7.39 -23.19 16.74
N THR A 252 -8.55 -22.86 16.19
CA THR A 252 -8.83 -21.81 15.19
C THR A 252 -8.47 -20.42 15.73
N GLU A 253 -7.18 -20.10 15.86
CA GLU A 253 -6.71 -18.81 16.36
C GLU A 253 -6.18 -17.96 15.19
N GLY A 254 -6.93 -16.93 14.76
CA GLY A 254 -6.51 -15.98 13.71
C GLY A 254 -7.35 -15.96 12.42
N MET A 255 -8.49 -16.66 12.37
CA MET A 255 -9.43 -16.57 11.25
C MET A 255 -10.62 -15.69 11.62
N ILE A 256 -11.11 -14.89 10.67
CA ILE A 256 -12.29 -14.04 10.83
C ILE A 256 -13.48 -14.68 10.11
N SER A 257 -14.62 -14.82 10.78
CA SER A 257 -15.88 -15.19 10.10
C SER A 257 -16.59 -13.95 9.59
N LEU A 258 -17.08 -14.01 8.36
CA LEU A 258 -17.82 -12.94 7.70
C LEU A 258 -19.10 -13.53 7.08
N LYS A 259 -20.24 -12.89 7.34
CA LYS A 259 -21.51 -13.26 6.72
C LYS A 259 -21.77 -12.36 5.52
N LEU A 260 -21.83 -12.93 4.32
CA LEU A 260 -22.17 -12.24 3.08
C LEU A 260 -23.66 -12.37 2.79
N ILE A 261 -24.31 -11.25 2.48
CA ILE A 261 -25.68 -11.21 1.94
C ILE A 261 -25.56 -10.98 0.43
N ILE A 262 -25.99 -11.97 -0.36
CA ILE A 262 -25.68 -12.08 -1.79
C ILE A 262 -26.97 -12.02 -2.60
N ASN A 263 -26.92 -11.30 -3.72
CA ASN A 263 -27.90 -11.44 -4.78
C ASN A 263 -27.54 -12.64 -5.65
N SER A 264 -28.32 -13.72 -5.54
CA SER A 264 -28.08 -14.96 -6.29
C SER A 264 -28.27 -14.83 -7.81
N VAL A 265 -28.94 -13.78 -8.30
CA VAL A 265 -29.21 -13.61 -9.75
C VAL A 265 -27.93 -13.25 -10.51
N ASN A 266 -27.13 -12.33 -9.97
CA ASN A 266 -25.90 -11.84 -10.59
C ASN A 266 -24.64 -12.26 -9.81
N ASN A 267 -24.81 -13.02 -8.72
CA ASN A 267 -23.74 -13.48 -7.83
C ASN A 267 -22.87 -12.32 -7.30
N THR A 268 -23.51 -11.25 -6.83
CA THR A 268 -22.84 -10.10 -6.21
C THR A 268 -23.18 -9.99 -4.73
N VAL A 269 -22.20 -9.61 -3.92
CA VAL A 269 -22.41 -9.22 -2.53
C VAL A 269 -23.21 -7.91 -2.49
N LEU A 270 -24.27 -7.86 -1.70
CA LEU A 270 -25.01 -6.63 -1.43
C LEU A 270 -24.35 -5.88 -0.27
N TYR A 271 -24.13 -6.61 0.83
CA TYR A 271 -23.36 -6.19 1.98
C TYR A 271 -22.91 -7.42 2.76
N ALA A 272 -21.99 -7.22 3.70
CA ALA A 272 -21.59 -8.20 4.68
C ALA A 272 -21.96 -7.74 6.09
N GLU A 273 -22.32 -8.69 6.95
CA GLU A 273 -22.45 -8.49 8.39
C GLU A 273 -21.17 -8.97 9.07
N ALA A 274 -20.53 -8.07 9.81
CA ALA A 274 -19.18 -8.30 10.35
C ALA A 274 -19.03 -7.79 11.79
N ALA A 275 -18.14 -8.42 12.55
CA ALA A 275 -17.73 -7.93 13.86
C ALA A 275 -16.55 -6.94 13.75
N ASN A 276 -16.13 -6.38 14.88
CA ASN A 276 -15.06 -5.39 14.96
C ASN A 276 -13.68 -5.90 14.49
N ASP A 277 -13.43 -7.20 14.50
CA ASP A 277 -12.20 -7.82 13.99
C ASP A 277 -12.05 -7.66 12.47
N PHE A 278 -13.12 -7.86 11.70
CA PHE A 278 -13.10 -7.63 10.26
C PHE A 278 -12.90 -6.15 9.92
N VAL A 279 -13.55 -5.25 10.65
CA VAL A 279 -13.35 -3.81 10.44
C VAL A 279 -11.93 -3.40 10.82
N ASN A 280 -11.35 -3.98 11.88
CA ASN A 280 -9.93 -3.80 12.21
C ASN A 280 -9.01 -4.28 11.08
N LEU A 281 -9.32 -5.41 10.44
CA LEU A 281 -8.61 -5.89 9.25
C LEU A 281 -8.70 -4.87 8.10
N LEU A 282 -9.90 -4.39 7.77
CA LEU A 282 -10.06 -3.38 6.72
C LEU A 282 -9.27 -2.11 7.04
N CYS A 283 -9.41 -1.57 8.25
CA CYS A 283 -8.67 -0.39 8.68
C CYS A 283 -7.14 -0.60 8.62
N SER A 284 -6.64 -1.82 8.86
CA SER A 284 -5.21 -2.12 8.73
C SER A 284 -4.67 -1.89 7.32
N PHE A 285 -5.47 -2.11 6.28
CA PHE A 285 -5.04 -1.92 4.89
C PHE A 285 -4.61 -0.47 4.61
N LEU A 286 -5.20 0.49 5.31
CA LEU A 286 -4.86 1.92 5.19
C LEU A 286 -3.43 2.23 5.68
N THR A 287 -2.90 1.45 6.62
CA THR A 287 -1.58 1.68 7.22
C THR A 287 -0.47 0.90 6.53
N PHE A 288 -0.82 -0.05 5.66
CA PHE A 288 0.17 -0.90 4.99
C PHE A 288 0.98 -0.09 3.97
N PRO A 289 2.32 -0.21 3.95
CA PRO A 289 3.13 0.39 2.90
C PRO A 289 2.81 -0.28 1.56
N ILE A 290 2.73 0.50 0.49
CA ILE A 290 2.32 -0.03 -0.81
C ILE A 290 3.29 -1.11 -1.35
N GLY A 291 4.57 -1.04 -0.97
CA GLY A 291 5.57 -2.06 -1.29
C GLY A 291 5.23 -3.45 -0.75
N PHE A 292 4.49 -3.54 0.36
CA PHE A 292 4.04 -4.81 0.93
C PHE A 292 3.12 -5.60 -0.03
N LEU A 293 2.32 -4.91 -0.85
CA LEU A 293 1.48 -5.55 -1.85
C LEU A 293 2.32 -6.31 -2.88
N PHE A 294 3.34 -5.65 -3.41
CA PHE A 294 4.22 -6.21 -4.45
C PHE A 294 5.13 -7.30 -3.89
N GLN A 295 5.42 -7.27 -2.58
CA GLN A 295 6.09 -8.36 -1.87
C GLN A 295 5.24 -9.62 -1.79
N LYS A 296 3.95 -9.50 -1.46
CA LYS A 296 3.04 -10.66 -1.30
C LYS A 296 2.48 -11.18 -2.61
N ASN A 297 2.36 -10.33 -3.63
CA ASN A 297 1.78 -10.67 -4.92
C ASN A 297 2.73 -10.30 -6.06
N SER A 298 3.39 -11.30 -6.66
CA SER A 298 4.29 -11.09 -7.81
C SER A 298 3.56 -10.62 -9.08
N TYR A 299 2.24 -10.79 -9.13
CA TYR A 299 1.36 -10.38 -10.21
C TYR A 299 0.08 -9.77 -9.64
N LEU A 300 0.10 -8.46 -9.42
CA LEU A 300 -1.11 -7.72 -9.08
C LEU A 300 -1.81 -7.28 -10.37
N PRO A 301 -3.15 -7.29 -10.43
CA PRO A 301 -3.91 -6.79 -11.57
C PRO A 301 -3.94 -5.25 -11.60
N PHE A 302 -2.87 -4.58 -11.18
CA PHE A 302 -2.71 -3.14 -11.40
C PHE A 302 -2.41 -2.90 -12.87
N ASN A 303 -3.03 -1.87 -13.45
CA ASN A 303 -2.66 -1.39 -14.78
C ASN A 303 -1.35 -0.58 -14.77
N GLY A 304 -0.87 -0.21 -13.58
CA GLY A 304 0.36 0.53 -13.34
C GLY A 304 1.65 -0.28 -13.50
N CYS A 305 2.76 0.38 -13.15
CA CYS A 305 4.14 -0.11 -13.26
C CYS A 305 4.88 -0.18 -11.92
N MET A 306 4.19 -0.07 -10.78
CA MET A 306 4.84 -0.16 -9.47
C MET A 306 5.47 -1.54 -9.20
N ASP A 307 4.97 -2.61 -9.82
CA ASP A 307 5.58 -3.93 -9.73
C ASP A 307 6.98 -3.96 -10.38
N ASN A 308 7.18 -3.23 -11.49
CA ASN A 308 8.47 -3.07 -12.13
C ASN A 308 9.46 -2.34 -11.22
N VAL A 309 9.02 -1.32 -10.49
CA VAL A 309 9.86 -0.64 -9.49
C VAL A 309 10.27 -1.63 -8.38
N TYR A 310 9.34 -2.42 -7.85
CA TYR A 310 9.63 -3.42 -6.81
C TYR A 310 10.60 -4.50 -7.30
N LYS A 311 10.36 -5.05 -8.49
CA LYS A 311 11.25 -6.02 -9.16
C LYS A 311 12.64 -5.43 -9.40
N SER A 312 12.71 -4.17 -9.82
CA SER A 312 13.97 -3.46 -10.03
C SER A 312 14.79 -3.36 -8.75
N ILE A 313 14.16 -2.94 -7.64
CA ILE A 313 14.84 -2.85 -6.33
C ILE A 313 15.41 -4.21 -5.93
N ASN A 314 14.64 -5.29 -6.09
CA ASN A 314 15.12 -6.65 -5.81
C ASN A 314 16.35 -7.04 -6.65
N ASN A 315 16.33 -6.70 -7.94
CA ASN A 315 17.36 -7.09 -8.92
C ASN A 315 18.63 -6.22 -8.87
N ILE A 316 18.57 -5.00 -8.33
CA ILE A 316 19.73 -4.11 -8.23
C ILE A 316 20.71 -4.63 -7.17
N GLU A 317 22.00 -4.64 -7.49
CA GLU A 317 23.08 -5.04 -6.59
C GLU A 317 23.08 -4.25 -5.27
N VAL A 318 23.29 -4.93 -4.14
CA VAL A 318 23.23 -4.32 -2.79
C VAL A 318 24.31 -3.24 -2.60
N GLU A 319 25.41 -3.35 -3.35
CA GLU A 319 26.53 -2.43 -3.39
C GLU A 319 26.15 -1.03 -3.90
N LEU A 320 25.03 -0.90 -4.61
CA LEU A 320 24.52 0.40 -5.08
C LEU A 320 23.66 1.11 -4.02
N PHE A 321 23.29 0.40 -2.95
CA PHE A 321 22.61 0.96 -1.78
C PHE A 321 23.63 1.44 -0.75
N LYS A 322 23.23 2.40 0.09
CA LYS A 322 24.09 2.90 1.18
C LYS A 322 24.44 1.81 2.20
N SER A 323 23.51 0.88 2.42
CA SER A 323 23.70 -0.29 3.27
C SER A 323 22.72 -1.41 2.85
N PRO A 324 22.97 -2.67 3.24
CA PRO A 324 22.00 -3.75 3.07
C PRO A 324 20.63 -3.44 3.67
N LEU A 325 20.62 -2.75 4.82
CA LEU A 325 19.39 -2.32 5.51
C LEU A 325 18.54 -1.38 4.65
N MET A 326 19.15 -0.50 3.85
CA MET A 326 18.39 0.41 2.96
C MET A 326 17.67 -0.36 1.87
N LYS A 327 18.32 -1.38 1.29
CA LYS A 327 17.68 -2.27 0.31
C LYS A 327 16.56 -3.07 0.98
N GLU A 328 16.83 -3.66 2.15
CA GLU A 328 15.85 -4.43 2.92
C GLU A 328 14.58 -3.62 3.21
N THR A 329 14.74 -2.37 3.64
CA THR A 329 13.62 -1.45 3.95
C THR A 329 12.66 -1.25 2.77
N LEU A 330 13.18 -1.33 1.54
CA LEU A 330 12.40 -1.15 0.31
C LEU A 330 11.74 -2.46 -0.17
N VAL A 331 12.39 -3.62 0.02
CA VAL A 331 11.88 -4.92 -0.46
C VAL A 331 11.00 -5.65 0.57
N ASP A 332 11.24 -5.42 1.85
CA ASP A 332 10.48 -5.91 3.00
C ASP A 332 9.91 -4.69 3.73
N SER A 333 8.95 -4.01 3.11
CA SER A 333 8.36 -2.79 3.67
C SER A 333 7.51 -3.13 4.90
N ARG A 334 7.95 -2.63 6.06
CA ARG A 334 7.36 -2.94 7.38
C ARG A 334 6.45 -1.81 7.89
N LEU A 335 5.61 -2.14 8.85
CA LEU A 335 4.79 -1.16 9.56
C LEU A 335 5.65 -0.25 10.44
N ALA A 336 5.23 1.01 10.53
CA ALA A 336 5.87 1.95 11.46
C ALA A 336 5.72 1.43 12.91
N PRO A 337 6.80 1.46 13.71
CA PRO A 337 6.77 0.93 15.06
C PRO A 337 5.79 1.67 15.97
N GLY A 338 5.20 0.93 16.90
CA GLY A 338 4.14 1.49 17.74
C GLY A 338 2.85 1.77 16.96
N LEU A 339 2.50 0.96 15.96
CA LEU A 339 1.10 0.71 15.61
C LEU A 339 0.57 -0.42 16.50
N ALA A 340 -0.65 -0.28 17.04
CA ALA A 340 -1.21 -1.29 17.93
C ALA A 340 -1.23 -2.62 17.19
N GLN A 341 -0.60 -3.66 17.74
CA GLN A 341 -0.46 -4.95 17.08
C GLN A 341 -1.84 -5.51 16.72
N ILE A 342 -2.23 -5.37 15.45
CA ILE A 342 -3.40 -6.04 14.88
C ILE A 342 -2.97 -7.50 14.73
N LYS A 343 -3.23 -8.30 15.76
CA LYS A 343 -2.95 -9.73 15.67
C LYS A 343 -3.76 -10.35 14.52
N LYS A 344 -2.99 -10.82 13.54
CA LYS A 344 -3.01 -12.17 12.93
C LYS A 344 -4.17 -12.49 11.99
N VAL A 345 -4.30 -11.72 10.91
CA VAL A 345 -4.78 -12.31 9.65
C VAL A 345 -3.74 -12.17 8.56
N ILE A 346 -3.11 -11.00 8.42
CA ILE A 346 -2.02 -10.80 7.45
C ILE A 346 -0.68 -10.74 8.18
N SER A 347 0.30 -11.52 7.69
CA SER A 347 1.65 -11.57 8.25
C SER A 347 2.51 -10.43 7.70
N ILE A 348 2.27 -9.20 8.18
CA ILE A 348 3.15 -8.03 8.00
C ILE A 348 3.97 -7.80 9.27
N LYS A 349 5.25 -7.48 9.11
CA LYS A 349 6.16 -7.24 10.23
C LYS A 349 6.13 -5.76 10.63
N ASP A 350 6.29 -5.50 11.91
CA ASP A 350 6.67 -4.18 12.41
C ASP A 350 8.15 -3.94 12.11
N ALA A 351 8.50 -2.70 11.79
CA ALA A 351 9.91 -2.31 11.73
C ALA A 351 10.52 -2.41 13.12
N THR A 352 11.81 -2.72 13.18
CA THR A 352 12.51 -2.81 14.46
C THR A 352 12.42 -1.47 15.17
N GLU A 353 11.86 -1.48 16.38
CA GLU A 353 11.84 -0.31 17.26
C GLU A 353 13.28 0.04 17.61
N PRO A 354 13.81 1.20 17.18
CA PRO A 354 15.15 1.61 17.59
C PRO A 354 15.13 1.90 19.08
N THR A 355 16.20 1.54 19.77
CA THR A 355 16.41 1.99 21.14
C THR A 355 16.60 3.50 21.15
N TYR A 356 16.31 4.15 22.28
CA TYR A 356 16.55 5.57 22.48
C TYR A 356 18.00 5.95 22.13
N GLN A 357 18.98 5.14 22.52
CA GLN A 357 20.40 5.40 22.27
C GLN A 357 20.75 5.33 20.78
N GLU A 358 20.24 4.32 20.07
CA GLU A 358 20.39 4.23 18.62
C GLU A 358 19.69 5.41 17.94
N PHE A 359 18.49 5.77 18.38
CA PHE A 359 17.71 6.83 17.78
C PHE A 359 18.40 8.20 17.92
N ILE A 360 18.88 8.56 19.11
CA ILE A 360 19.61 9.81 19.31
C ILE A 360 20.98 9.77 18.60
N GLY A 361 21.66 8.62 18.59
CA GLY A 361 22.98 8.46 17.99
C GLY A 361 22.94 8.57 16.46
N HIS A 362 21.92 7.98 15.83
CA HIS A 362 21.73 8.03 14.37
C HIS A 362 21.11 9.34 13.89
N TYR A 363 20.21 9.94 14.68
CA TYR A 363 19.34 11.02 14.21
C TYR A 363 19.50 12.36 14.93
N ASN A 364 20.38 12.44 15.94
CA ASN A 364 20.59 13.64 16.75
C ASN A 364 19.30 14.21 17.37
N ALA A 365 18.37 13.33 17.75
CA ALA A 365 17.09 13.71 18.33
C ALA A 365 17.27 14.37 19.69
N LYS A 366 16.46 15.39 20.00
CA LYS A 366 16.44 16.06 21.30
C LYS A 366 15.29 15.50 22.14
N ARG A 367 15.60 15.12 23.38
CA ARG A 367 14.63 14.63 24.35
C ARG A 367 13.97 15.80 25.09
N PHE A 368 12.65 15.80 25.16
CA PHE A 368 11.83 16.72 25.93
C PHE A 368 11.01 15.93 26.95
N ASN A 369 11.07 16.36 28.21
CA ASN A 369 10.25 15.78 29.26
C ASN A 369 8.84 16.37 29.15
N SER A 370 7.85 15.55 28.82
CA SER A 370 6.44 15.95 28.92
C SER A 370 6.04 15.90 30.39
N SER A 371 6.02 17.05 31.06
CA SER A 371 5.65 17.16 32.48
C SER A 371 4.13 17.22 32.72
N SER A 372 3.31 17.05 31.68
CA SER A 372 1.87 17.28 31.77
C SER A 372 1.05 16.28 30.95
N MET A 373 0.91 15.02 31.39
CA MET A 373 -0.13 14.13 30.85
C MET A 373 -0.68 13.21 31.95
N SER A 374 -2.01 13.16 32.04
CA SER A 374 -2.79 12.57 33.13
C SER A 374 -2.62 11.06 33.29
N ARG A 375 -2.54 10.62 34.55
CA ARG A 375 -2.47 9.22 34.97
C ARG A 375 -3.85 8.55 34.88
N ASN A 376 -4.23 8.05 33.71
CA ASN A 376 -5.35 7.11 33.63
C ASN A 376 -4.81 5.70 33.41
N LYS A 377 -4.90 4.88 34.46
CA LYS A 377 -4.68 3.43 34.41
C LYS A 377 -5.85 2.78 33.68
N GLU A 378 -5.74 2.62 32.37
CA GLU A 378 -6.43 1.54 31.67
C GLU A 378 -5.39 0.75 30.88
N THR A 379 -4.86 -0.29 31.54
CA THR A 379 -4.13 -1.38 30.91
C THR A 379 -5.11 -2.21 30.10
N VAL A 380 -5.30 -1.87 28.83
CA VAL A 380 -5.80 -2.81 27.83
C VAL A 380 -4.87 -2.74 26.63
N ILE A 381 -4.15 -3.82 26.41
CA ILE A 381 -3.36 -4.07 25.21
C ILE A 381 -4.33 -3.94 24.02
N ALA A 382 -4.15 -2.90 23.21
CA ALA A 382 -5.10 -2.49 22.17
C ALA A 382 -5.22 -3.56 21.07
N ASN A 383 -6.36 -4.27 21.03
CA ASN A 383 -6.71 -5.22 19.98
C ASN A 383 -7.35 -4.51 18.78
N GLY A 384 -6.61 -3.60 18.13
CA GLY A 384 -7.03 -2.89 16.91
C GLY A 384 -7.53 -1.45 17.11
N PHE A 385 -8.24 -0.93 16.11
CA PHE A 385 -8.69 0.46 16.02
C PHE A 385 -10.13 0.69 16.45
N ILE A 386 -10.96 -0.35 16.41
CA ILE A 386 -12.40 -0.29 16.61
C ILE A 386 -12.75 -0.83 18.01
N LYS A 387 -13.62 -0.10 18.72
CA LYS A 387 -14.15 -0.50 20.02
C LYS A 387 -15.09 -1.69 19.85
N GLY A 388 -14.76 -2.79 20.51
CA GLY A 388 -15.59 -3.99 20.56
C GLY A 388 -16.34 -4.14 21.89
N PRO A 389 -17.37 -5.00 21.94
CA PRO A 389 -17.99 -5.69 20.79
C PRO A 389 -18.95 -4.77 20.01
N SER A 390 -18.83 -4.76 18.68
CA SER A 390 -19.68 -3.98 17.76
C SER A 390 -19.95 -4.78 16.47
N SER A 391 -21.13 -4.60 15.87
CA SER A 391 -21.52 -5.24 14.60
C SER A 391 -21.72 -4.19 13.51
N PHE A 392 -21.26 -4.51 12.31
CA PHE A 392 -21.19 -3.61 11.18
C PHE A 392 -21.85 -4.20 9.95
N MET A 393 -22.41 -3.32 9.13
CA MET A 393 -22.79 -3.58 7.75
C MET A 393 -21.69 -3.02 6.85
N ILE A 394 -21.12 -3.87 6.01
CA ILE A 394 -20.02 -3.53 5.09
C ILE A 394 -20.51 -3.68 3.66
N MET A 395 -20.57 -2.58 2.93
CA MET A 395 -21.00 -2.60 1.54
C MET A 395 -19.92 -3.26 0.65
N ASP A 396 -20.29 -3.72 -0.54
CA ASP A 396 -19.36 -4.36 -1.49
C ASP A 396 -18.18 -3.45 -1.88
N ASN A 397 -18.43 -2.14 -1.90
CA ASN A 397 -17.44 -1.08 -2.12
C ASN A 397 -16.68 -0.65 -0.84
N LEU A 398 -16.73 -1.47 0.22
CA LEU A 398 -16.10 -1.28 1.55
C LEU A 398 -16.55 -0.06 2.36
N GLU A 399 -17.69 0.54 2.04
CA GLU A 399 -18.32 1.50 2.96
C GLU A 399 -18.74 0.78 4.24
N VAL A 400 -18.31 1.31 5.39
CA VAL A 400 -18.55 0.75 6.73
C VAL A 400 -19.59 1.58 7.47
N MET A 401 -20.64 0.92 7.96
CA MET A 401 -21.67 1.53 8.79
C MET A 401 -22.13 0.60 9.93
N PRO A 402 -22.74 1.12 11.01
CA PRO A 402 -23.34 0.28 12.03
C PRO A 402 -24.38 -0.67 11.45
N LEU A 403 -24.41 -1.92 11.91
CA LEU A 403 -25.38 -2.90 11.42
C LEU A 403 -26.82 -2.46 11.73
N SER A 404 -27.67 -2.45 10.71
CA SER A 404 -29.09 -2.11 10.83
C SER A 404 -29.90 -3.00 9.88
N PRO A 405 -30.68 -3.97 10.42
CA PRO A 405 -31.57 -4.79 9.60
C PRO A 405 -32.59 -3.97 8.81
N ILE A 406 -33.02 -2.83 9.36
CA ILE A 406 -33.91 -1.88 8.67
C ILE A 406 -33.21 -1.30 7.44
N SER A 407 -31.96 -0.87 7.58
CA SER A 407 -31.16 -0.34 6.46
C SER A 407 -30.93 -1.41 5.40
N GLY A 408 -30.64 -2.65 5.80
CA GLY A 408 -30.50 -3.79 4.88
C GLY A 408 -31.78 -4.05 4.08
N LEU A 409 -32.94 -4.08 4.74
CA LEU A 409 -34.24 -4.23 4.05
C LEU A 409 -34.54 -3.06 3.11
N CYS A 410 -34.23 -1.83 3.51
CA CYS A 410 -34.38 -0.64 2.66
C CYS A 410 -33.49 -0.72 1.41
N LEU A 411 -32.24 -1.16 1.54
CA LEU A 411 -31.30 -1.37 0.43
C LEU A 411 -31.82 -2.43 -0.54
N ILE A 412 -32.23 -3.58 -0.03
CA ILE A 412 -32.80 -4.68 -0.84
C ILE A 412 -34.02 -4.18 -1.63
N LYS A 413 -34.91 -3.43 -0.97
CA LYS A 413 -36.10 -2.86 -1.60
C LYS A 413 -35.76 -1.81 -2.65
N SER A 414 -34.76 -0.95 -2.41
CA SER A 414 -34.37 0.08 -3.38
C SER A 414 -33.75 -0.51 -4.64
N MET A 415 -33.05 -1.64 -4.51
CA MET A 415 -32.51 -2.42 -5.62
C MET A 415 -33.55 -3.30 -6.32
N GLN A 416 -34.79 -3.36 -5.83
CA GLN A 416 -35.89 -4.16 -6.37
C GLN A 416 -35.57 -5.66 -6.47
N ILE A 417 -34.78 -6.18 -5.52
CA ILE A 417 -34.38 -7.60 -5.49
C ILE A 417 -35.47 -8.41 -4.77
N PRO A 418 -36.02 -9.47 -5.40
CA PRO A 418 -36.96 -10.37 -4.73
C PRO A 418 -36.29 -11.09 -3.55
N PHE A 419 -36.99 -11.21 -2.41
CA PHE A 419 -36.41 -11.83 -1.20
C PHE A 419 -35.99 -13.29 -1.38
N ASP A 420 -36.65 -14.05 -2.27
CA ASP A 420 -36.30 -15.43 -2.60
C ASP A 420 -34.98 -15.56 -3.40
N LYS A 421 -34.41 -14.43 -3.83
CA LYS A 421 -33.11 -14.35 -4.52
C LYS A 421 -31.97 -13.92 -3.62
N ILE A 422 -32.23 -13.71 -2.34
CA ILE A 422 -31.21 -13.29 -1.37
C ILE A 422 -30.67 -14.53 -0.66
N VAL A 423 -29.36 -14.70 -0.73
CA VAL A 423 -28.66 -15.84 -0.14
C VAL A 423 -27.68 -15.34 0.90
N GLU A 424 -27.66 -16.01 2.03
CA GLU A 424 -26.63 -15.82 3.04
C GLU A 424 -25.51 -16.83 2.82
N LYS A 425 -24.25 -16.36 2.84
CA LYS A 425 -23.06 -17.21 2.73
C LYS A 425 -22.06 -16.81 3.80
N GLU A 426 -21.67 -17.75 4.65
CA GLU A 426 -20.58 -17.54 5.61
C GLU A 426 -19.24 -17.84 4.93
N VAL A 427 -18.27 -16.94 5.10
CA VAL A 427 -16.91 -17.11 4.62
C VAL A 427 -15.92 -16.95 5.77
N VAL A 428 -14.87 -17.76 5.75
CA VAL A 428 -13.78 -17.69 6.73
C VAL A 428 -12.57 -17.05 6.07
N ILE A 429 -12.00 -16.03 6.71
CA ILE A 429 -10.93 -15.21 6.18
C ILE A 429 -9.64 -15.56 6.91
N GLY A 430 -8.72 -16.21 6.22
CA GLY A 430 -7.32 -16.35 6.61
C GLY A 430 -6.40 -15.37 5.85
N GLU A 431 -5.09 -15.58 5.95
CA GLU A 431 -4.10 -14.68 5.31
C GLU A 431 -4.31 -14.56 3.79
N LYS A 432 -4.59 -15.67 3.11
CA LYS A 432 -4.79 -15.70 1.66
C LYS A 432 -6.01 -14.87 1.26
N GLU A 433 -7.14 -15.08 1.93
CA GLU A 433 -8.38 -14.37 1.66
C GLU A 433 -8.24 -12.87 1.98
N ALA A 434 -7.52 -12.53 3.06
CA ALA A 434 -7.27 -11.15 3.44
C ALA A 434 -6.35 -10.43 2.44
N ILE A 435 -5.30 -11.07 1.94
CA ILE A 435 -4.45 -10.50 0.87
C ILE A 435 -5.24 -10.33 -0.44
N ARG A 436 -6.11 -11.29 -0.78
CA ARG A 436 -7.00 -11.19 -1.94
C ARG A 436 -7.98 -10.03 -1.78
N LEU A 437 -8.58 -9.86 -0.61
CA LEU A 437 -9.46 -8.74 -0.30
C LEU A 437 -8.72 -7.39 -0.35
N PHE A 438 -7.51 -7.32 0.21
CA PHE A 438 -6.68 -6.11 0.14
C PHE A 438 -6.28 -5.76 -1.30
N THR A 439 -6.03 -6.76 -2.13
CA THR A 439 -5.77 -6.55 -3.56
C THR A 439 -7.02 -6.03 -4.26
N ALA A 440 -8.18 -6.68 -4.05
CA ALA A 440 -9.45 -6.29 -4.64
C ALA A 440 -9.85 -4.86 -4.23
N SER A 441 -9.60 -4.46 -2.98
CA SER A 441 -9.93 -3.11 -2.50
C SER A 441 -9.20 -1.98 -3.24
N LEU A 442 -8.05 -2.28 -3.86
CA LEU A 442 -7.26 -1.28 -4.58
C LEU A 442 -7.51 -1.25 -6.09
N VAL A 443 -8.15 -2.28 -6.65
CA VAL A 443 -8.26 -2.45 -8.11
C VAL A 443 -9.69 -2.68 -8.59
N ALA A 444 -10.63 -3.00 -7.70
CA ALA A 444 -12.01 -3.31 -8.05
C ALA A 444 -12.98 -2.27 -7.47
N GLU A 445 -14.13 -2.12 -8.13
CA GLU A 445 -15.26 -1.32 -7.63
C GLU A 445 -16.09 -2.08 -6.58
N ASN A 446 -16.03 -3.42 -6.61
CA ASN A 446 -16.83 -4.34 -5.81
C ASN A 446 -15.89 -5.33 -5.11
N ALA A 447 -15.23 -4.88 -4.05
CA ALA A 447 -14.13 -5.59 -3.42
C ALA A 447 -14.56 -6.91 -2.77
N LEU A 448 -15.73 -6.99 -2.14
CA LEU A 448 -16.19 -8.23 -1.49
C LEU A 448 -16.58 -9.27 -2.54
N THR A 449 -17.29 -8.87 -3.60
CA THR A 449 -17.63 -9.76 -4.73
C THR A 449 -16.38 -10.30 -5.40
N ASP A 450 -15.43 -9.42 -5.74
CA ASP A 450 -14.18 -9.82 -6.40
C ASP A 450 -13.33 -10.71 -5.48
N ALA A 451 -13.31 -10.43 -4.17
CA ALA A 451 -12.52 -11.18 -3.20
C ALA A 451 -13.16 -12.47 -2.71
N PHE A 452 -14.47 -12.71 -2.85
CA PHE A 452 -15.10 -13.89 -2.23
C PHE A 452 -15.97 -14.72 -3.18
N LEU A 453 -16.40 -14.17 -4.33
CA LEU A 453 -17.34 -14.86 -5.23
C LEU A 453 -16.76 -15.18 -6.62
N ARG A 454 -15.84 -14.36 -7.16
CA ARG A 454 -15.37 -14.53 -8.56
C ARG A 454 -14.46 -15.75 -8.80
N ASP A 455 -13.79 -16.28 -7.77
CA ASP A 455 -12.91 -17.44 -7.92
C ASP A 455 -13.66 -18.78 -8.07
N GLU A 456 -14.93 -18.85 -7.67
CA GLU A 456 -15.72 -20.10 -7.74
C GLU A 456 -16.17 -20.44 -9.18
N ILE A 457 -16.26 -19.44 -10.06
CA ILE A 457 -16.77 -19.61 -11.44
C ILE A 457 -15.75 -20.37 -12.33
N LYS A 458 -14.45 -20.22 -12.09
CA LYS A 458 -13.42 -20.89 -12.90
C LYS A 458 -13.23 -22.36 -12.53
N GLN A 459 -13.43 -22.73 -11.26
CA GLN A 459 -13.31 -24.12 -10.81
C GLN A 459 -14.48 -24.99 -11.30
N GLU A 460 -15.69 -24.46 -11.39
CA GLU A 460 -16.84 -25.19 -11.96
C GLU A 460 -16.74 -25.37 -13.49
N GLN A 461 -16.09 -24.45 -14.21
CA GLN A 461 -15.88 -24.59 -15.65
C GLN A 461 -14.74 -25.57 -15.98
N GLN A 462 -13.64 -25.58 -15.21
CA GLN A 462 -12.59 -26.60 -15.35
C GLN A 462 -13.03 -28.01 -14.94
N GLY A 463 -13.97 -28.14 -14.00
CA GLY A 463 -14.58 -29.43 -13.63
C GLY A 463 -15.47 -30.04 -14.72
N LYS A 464 -16.03 -29.22 -15.63
CA LYS A 464 -16.86 -29.69 -16.75
C LYS A 464 -16.04 -30.04 -18.00
N GLU A 465 -14.90 -29.38 -18.23
CA GLU A 465 -14.00 -29.73 -19.35
C GLU A 465 -13.23 -31.04 -19.11
N THR A 466 -12.92 -31.37 -17.84
CA THR A 466 -12.21 -32.61 -17.49
C THR A 466 -13.08 -33.88 -17.59
N SER A 467 -14.41 -33.77 -17.50
CA SER A 467 -15.31 -34.94 -17.72
C SER A 467 -15.56 -35.28 -19.19
N THR A 468 -15.24 -34.38 -20.12
CA THR A 468 -15.48 -34.62 -21.57
C THR A 468 -14.25 -35.21 -22.27
N LEU A 469 -13.05 -35.09 -21.67
CA LEU A 469 -11.80 -35.59 -22.24
C LEU A 469 -11.42 -37.03 -21.83
N LEU A 470 -12.19 -37.67 -20.94
CA LEU A 470 -11.90 -39.02 -20.43
C LEU A 470 -12.49 -40.18 -21.26
N TYR A 471 -13.15 -39.91 -22.39
CA TYR A 471 -13.73 -40.95 -23.28
C TYR A 471 -13.06 -41.08 -24.65
N MET A 472 -11.92 -40.45 -24.88
CA MET A 472 -11.23 -40.52 -26.18
C MET A 472 -9.74 -40.87 -26.07
N TYR A 473 -9.37 -41.97 -25.41
CA TYR A 473 -8.08 -42.63 -25.69
C TYR A 473 -8.11 -44.10 -25.19
N VAL A 474 -8.49 -45.02 -26.07
CA VAL A 474 -8.13 -46.44 -25.97
C VAL A 474 -7.44 -46.82 -27.29
N PRO A 475 -6.10 -46.99 -27.32
CA PRO A 475 -5.44 -47.55 -28.47
C PRO A 475 -5.12 -49.05 -28.28
N ARG A 476 -5.75 -49.83 -29.18
CA ARG A 476 -5.48 -51.18 -29.68
C ARG A 476 -5.67 -52.39 -28.74
#